data_AF-A0A1V5WTT3-F1
#
_entry.id   AF-A0A1V5WTT3-F1
#
_cell.length_a   1.000
_cell.length_b   1.000
_cell.length_c   1.000
_cell.angle_alpha   90.00
_cell.angle_beta   90.00
_cell.angle_gamma   90.00
#
_symmetry.space_group_name_H-M   'P 1'
#
loop_
_entity.id
_entity.type
_entity.pdbx_description
1 polymer ?
#
loop_
_entity_poly.entity_id
_entity_poly.type
_entity_poly.pdbx_seq_one_letter_code
_entity_poly.pdbx_strand_id
1 'polypeptide(L)'
;MNKLVLIDGNAIIHRAYHSMPKTLSTRKGEQTNAIYGFAITLIKVLEDLKPQYLAATFDLAGPTFRHEVFEEYKATRVKADQELYDQIPRVKQLVETMGIPIYEKDGFEADDVIGTIVEIIQKSKIKNQKYNSKVKNKKFISSETKEPNTLAIEQFNNLTIYIVSGDKDIFQLINGNVKVYNLKKGLSQTQIVDTEVIQNEYNLQPSDFIDLKALAGDPSDNIPGVPGIGPKTATELIQRFDTLEKIYENITKLLNCPIADLNNLTIQQFNNETIEVVAKELGLKPRVVKLLIDNKEQAFLSQHLATIHKDVPIDFDLDKCKWGMYDKSKLSQLFEELGFQSLLRRFANNATEEQKKQEQRSEAQKKDEQLKLL
;
A
#
# COMPACT_ATOMS: atom_id res chain seq x y z
N MET A 1 18.55 -8.01 -7.01
CA MET A 1 17.42 -8.24 -6.08
C MET A 1 16.15 -8.38 -6.89
N ASN A 2 15.29 -9.32 -6.52
CA ASN A 2 14.00 -9.48 -7.16
C ASN A 2 13.05 -8.39 -6.64
N LYS A 3 12.17 -7.89 -7.49
CA LYS A 3 11.23 -6.83 -7.20
C LYS A 3 9.82 -7.32 -7.51
N LEU A 4 8.95 -7.22 -6.52
CA LEU A 4 7.52 -7.30 -6.68
C LEU A 4 6.96 -5.89 -6.67
N VAL A 5 6.13 -5.58 -7.66
CA VAL A 5 5.36 -4.33 -7.70
C VAL A 5 3.90 -4.66 -7.45
N LEU A 6 3.29 -3.96 -6.49
CA LEU A 6 1.86 -4.02 -6.20
C LEU A 6 1.24 -2.70 -6.62
N ILE A 7 0.30 -2.75 -7.55
CA ILE A 7 -0.38 -1.58 -8.09
C ILE A 7 -1.67 -1.34 -7.31
N ASP A 8 -1.77 -0.20 -6.64
CA ASP A 8 -3.05 0.31 -6.11
C ASP A 8 -3.87 0.88 -7.27
N GLY A 9 -4.77 0.06 -7.81
CA GLY A 9 -5.51 0.36 -9.02
C GLY A 9 -6.39 1.59 -8.88
N ASN A 10 -7.14 1.67 -7.80
CA ASN A 10 -8.09 2.75 -7.54
C ASN A 10 -7.38 4.09 -7.33
N ALA A 11 -6.30 4.14 -6.54
CA ALA A 11 -5.53 5.37 -6.36
C ALA A 11 -4.97 5.91 -7.68
N ILE A 12 -4.46 5.03 -8.56
CA ILE A 12 -3.92 5.44 -9.86
C ILE A 12 -5.04 5.86 -10.81
N ILE A 13 -6.18 5.17 -10.84
CA ILE A 13 -7.34 5.51 -11.67
C ILE A 13 -7.85 6.92 -11.35
N HIS A 14 -8.12 7.20 -10.08
CA HIS A 14 -8.61 8.51 -9.65
C HIS A 14 -7.61 9.62 -10.03
N ARG A 15 -6.33 9.37 -9.77
CA ARG A 15 -5.27 10.31 -10.14
C ARG A 15 -5.22 10.56 -11.64
N ALA A 16 -5.29 9.49 -12.44
CA ALA A 16 -5.25 9.57 -13.90
C ALA A 16 -6.44 10.36 -14.43
N TYR A 17 -7.64 10.10 -13.93
CA TYR A 17 -8.85 10.81 -14.34
C TYR A 17 -8.78 12.31 -14.13
N HIS A 18 -8.30 12.76 -12.96
CA HIS A 18 -8.20 14.19 -12.64
C HIS A 18 -6.99 14.88 -13.30
N SER A 19 -5.94 14.13 -13.62
CA SER A 19 -4.71 14.69 -14.22
C SER A 19 -4.76 14.74 -15.75
N MET A 20 -5.56 13.89 -16.39
CA MET A 20 -5.64 13.78 -17.85
C MET A 20 -6.80 14.60 -18.42
N PRO A 21 -6.65 15.19 -19.62
CA PRO A 21 -7.74 15.91 -20.27
C PRO A 21 -8.96 15.00 -20.47
N LYS A 22 -10.10 15.40 -19.92
CA LYS A 22 -11.40 14.70 -20.08
C LYS A 22 -11.88 14.62 -21.54
N THR A 23 -11.25 15.36 -22.45
CA THR A 23 -11.51 15.33 -23.90
C THR A 23 -10.94 14.09 -24.61
N LEU A 24 -10.11 13.29 -23.94
CA LEU A 24 -9.62 12.03 -24.50
C LEU A 24 -10.76 11.01 -24.60
N SER A 25 -11.05 10.60 -25.83
CA SER A 25 -12.09 9.63 -26.13
C SER A 25 -11.78 8.80 -27.38
N THR A 26 -12.45 7.68 -27.52
CA THR A 26 -12.41 6.86 -28.73
C THR A 26 -13.18 7.53 -29.88
N ARG A 27 -13.05 6.99 -31.09
CA ARG A 27 -13.86 7.43 -32.25
C ARG A 27 -15.36 7.29 -32.03
N LYS A 28 -15.79 6.41 -31.11
CA LYS A 28 -17.19 6.19 -30.76
C LYS A 28 -17.66 7.11 -29.61
N GLY A 29 -16.79 7.99 -29.10
CA GLY A 29 -17.11 8.92 -28.02
C GLY A 29 -16.95 8.37 -26.61
N GLU A 30 -16.48 7.13 -26.44
CA GLU A 30 -16.16 6.55 -25.12
C GLU A 30 -14.99 7.32 -24.49
N GLN A 31 -15.16 7.85 -23.28
CA GLN A 31 -14.10 8.58 -22.59
C GLN A 31 -12.98 7.64 -22.13
N THR A 32 -11.73 8.04 -22.30
CA THR A 32 -10.56 7.17 -22.06
C THR A 32 -9.42 7.84 -21.27
N ASN A 33 -9.67 9.01 -20.67
CA ASN A 33 -8.64 9.79 -19.99
C ASN A 33 -8.02 9.04 -18.79
N ALA A 34 -8.84 8.36 -17.98
CA ALA A 34 -8.35 7.56 -16.86
C ALA A 34 -7.55 6.34 -17.33
N ILE A 35 -8.05 5.65 -18.36
CA ILE A 35 -7.40 4.45 -18.91
C ILE A 35 -6.02 4.81 -19.49
N TYR A 36 -5.94 5.92 -20.23
CA TYR A 36 -4.69 6.40 -20.81
C TYR A 36 -3.68 6.83 -19.74
N GLY A 37 -4.13 7.59 -18.72
CA GLY A 37 -3.26 8.01 -17.64
C GLY A 37 -2.76 6.83 -16.79
N PHE A 38 -3.62 5.84 -16.54
CA PHE A 38 -3.23 4.58 -15.89
C PHE A 38 -2.15 3.85 -16.70
N ALA A 39 -2.36 3.69 -18.01
CA ALA A 39 -1.40 3.05 -18.90
C ALA A 39 -0.03 3.76 -18.89
N ILE A 40 0.00 5.09 -18.92
CA ILE A 40 1.25 5.87 -18.81
C ILE A 40 1.96 5.60 -17.48
N THR A 41 1.23 5.67 -16.36
CA THR A 41 1.81 5.40 -15.04
C THR A 41 2.37 3.99 -14.99
N LEU A 42 1.63 3.00 -15.49
CA LEU A 42 2.08 1.60 -15.51
C LEU A 42 3.36 1.43 -16.34
N ILE A 43 3.43 2.00 -17.54
CA ILE A 43 4.65 1.97 -18.38
C ILE A 43 5.83 2.59 -17.63
N LYS A 44 5.63 3.74 -16.99
CA LYS A 44 6.68 4.43 -16.22
C LYS A 44 7.17 3.57 -15.05
N VAL A 45 6.25 2.94 -14.32
CA VAL A 45 6.59 2.01 -13.23
C VAL A 45 7.43 0.83 -13.76
N LEU A 46 7.05 0.25 -14.91
CA LEU A 46 7.80 -0.82 -15.55
C LEU A 46 9.21 -0.37 -15.95
N GLU A 47 9.36 0.83 -16.51
CA GLU A 47 10.64 1.41 -16.92
C GLU A 47 11.56 1.72 -15.73
N ASP A 48 11.01 2.34 -14.68
CA ASP A 48 11.77 2.79 -13.51
C ASP A 48 12.14 1.62 -12.59
N LEU A 49 11.20 0.71 -12.34
CA LEU A 49 11.39 -0.36 -11.36
C LEU A 49 11.90 -1.65 -11.98
N LYS A 50 11.57 -1.95 -13.25
CA LYS A 50 11.91 -3.19 -13.96
C LYS A 50 11.59 -4.43 -13.11
N PRO A 51 10.31 -4.64 -12.77
CA PRO A 51 9.90 -5.70 -11.85
C PRO A 51 10.08 -7.10 -12.44
N GLN A 52 10.32 -8.07 -11.55
CA GLN A 52 10.22 -9.50 -11.88
C GLN A 52 8.81 -10.01 -11.64
N TYR A 53 8.09 -9.39 -10.68
CA TYR A 53 6.74 -9.74 -10.33
C TYR A 53 5.86 -8.49 -10.29
N LEU A 54 4.63 -8.59 -10.76
CA LEU A 54 3.67 -7.51 -10.83
C LEU A 54 2.27 -8.04 -10.53
N ALA A 55 1.52 -7.33 -9.69
CA ALA A 55 0.12 -7.59 -9.42
C ALA A 55 -0.62 -6.26 -9.25
N ALA A 56 -1.93 -6.26 -9.50
CA ALA A 56 -2.78 -5.10 -9.28
C ALA A 56 -3.88 -5.43 -8.27
N THR A 57 -4.26 -4.44 -7.47
CA THR A 57 -5.41 -4.52 -6.56
C THR A 57 -6.45 -3.47 -6.92
N PHE A 58 -7.72 -3.80 -6.69
CA PHE A 58 -8.83 -2.89 -6.93
C PHE A 58 -9.85 -3.03 -5.81
N ASP A 59 -10.57 -1.95 -5.54
CA ASP A 59 -11.74 -1.99 -4.69
C ASP A 59 -12.90 -2.67 -5.44
N LEU A 60 -13.74 -3.38 -4.70
CA LEU A 60 -15.05 -3.82 -5.18
C LEU A 60 -16.15 -2.88 -4.70
N ALA A 61 -17.23 -2.80 -5.48
CA ALA A 61 -18.39 -2.02 -5.09
C ALA A 61 -19.08 -2.68 -3.88
N GLY A 62 -19.36 -1.90 -2.85
CA GLY A 62 -20.07 -2.35 -1.66
C GLY A 62 -19.52 -1.70 -0.39
N PRO A 63 -20.22 -1.87 0.75
CA PRO A 63 -19.67 -1.49 2.04
C PRO A 63 -18.48 -2.37 2.40
N THR A 64 -17.59 -1.80 3.20
CA THR A 64 -16.45 -2.50 3.80
C THR A 64 -16.68 -2.63 5.30
N PHE A 65 -15.84 -3.39 6.00
CA PHE A 65 -15.91 -3.46 7.47
C PHE A 65 -15.89 -2.07 8.13
N ARG A 66 -15.22 -1.08 7.52
CA ARG A 66 -15.19 0.30 8.01
C ARG A 66 -16.57 0.94 8.03
N HIS A 67 -17.41 0.65 7.04
CA HIS A 67 -18.79 1.15 6.96
C HIS A 67 -19.70 0.43 7.96
N GLU A 68 -19.43 -0.84 8.28
CA GLU A 68 -20.17 -1.59 9.31
C GLU A 68 -19.89 -1.04 10.72
N VAL A 69 -18.64 -0.63 10.97
CA VAL A 69 -18.23 -0.09 12.27
C VAL A 69 -18.55 1.40 12.40
N PHE A 70 -18.48 2.17 11.30
CA PHE A 70 -18.75 3.60 11.29
C PHE A 70 -19.48 4.02 10.00
N GLU A 71 -20.79 4.23 10.10
CA GLU A 71 -21.67 4.52 8.96
C GLU A 71 -21.25 5.78 8.17
N GLU A 72 -20.72 6.80 8.86
CA GLU A 72 -20.29 8.04 8.20
C GLU A 72 -18.90 7.94 7.54
N TYR A 73 -18.24 6.79 7.58
CA TYR A 73 -16.96 6.59 6.93
C TYR A 73 -17.06 6.91 5.42
N LYS A 74 -16.17 7.79 4.94
CA LYS A 74 -16.15 8.32 3.55
C LYS A 74 -17.47 8.97 3.08
N ALA A 75 -18.45 9.20 3.97
CA ALA A 75 -19.76 9.75 3.60
C ALA A 75 -19.69 11.20 3.07
N THR A 76 -18.66 11.95 3.47
CA THR A 76 -18.40 13.32 2.99
C THR A 76 -17.73 13.36 1.62
N ARG A 77 -17.29 12.22 1.08
CA ARG A 77 -16.68 12.18 -0.25
C ARG A 77 -17.74 12.50 -1.30
N VAL A 78 -17.43 13.49 -2.15
CA VAL A 78 -18.23 13.76 -3.34
C VAL A 78 -18.19 12.50 -4.20
N LYS A 79 -19.36 11.94 -4.52
CA LYS A 79 -19.45 10.79 -5.43
C LYS A 79 -18.74 11.15 -6.73
N ALA A 80 -17.84 10.28 -7.17
CA ALA A 80 -17.10 10.52 -8.39
C ALA A 80 -18.06 10.50 -9.60
N ASP A 81 -17.65 11.20 -10.65
CA ASP A 81 -18.36 11.28 -11.92
C ASP A 81 -18.61 9.85 -12.47
N GLN A 82 -19.81 9.59 -13.00
CA GLN A 82 -20.16 8.26 -13.54
C GLN A 82 -19.15 7.83 -14.63
N GLU A 83 -18.65 8.79 -15.40
CA GLU A 83 -17.67 8.57 -16.45
C GLU A 83 -16.31 8.09 -15.92
N LEU A 84 -16.00 8.27 -14.63
CA LEU A 84 -14.86 7.61 -13.99
C LEU A 84 -15.13 6.12 -13.83
N TYR A 85 -16.28 5.78 -13.24
CA TYR A 85 -16.64 4.39 -12.96
C TYR A 85 -16.76 3.57 -14.24
N ASP A 86 -17.27 4.17 -15.31
CA ASP A 86 -17.38 3.55 -16.63
C ASP A 86 -16.02 3.17 -17.23
N GLN A 87 -14.93 3.82 -16.81
CA GLN A 87 -13.57 3.54 -17.26
C GLN A 87 -12.87 2.44 -16.46
N ILE A 88 -13.33 2.12 -15.24
CA ILE A 88 -12.69 1.09 -14.38
C ILE A 88 -12.65 -0.29 -15.05
N PRO A 89 -13.75 -0.80 -15.66
CA PRO A 89 -13.72 -2.10 -16.35
C PRO A 89 -12.69 -2.14 -17.48
N ARG A 90 -12.50 -1.04 -18.21
CA ARG A 90 -11.50 -0.95 -19.28
C ARG A 90 -10.07 -0.91 -18.74
N VAL A 91 -9.85 -0.33 -17.56
CA VAL A 91 -8.55 -0.41 -16.87
C VAL A 91 -8.25 -1.85 -16.45
N LYS A 92 -9.24 -2.57 -15.89
CA LYS A 92 -9.07 -4.00 -15.58
C LYS A 92 -8.77 -4.81 -16.84
N GLN A 93 -9.49 -4.57 -17.93
CA GLN A 93 -9.23 -5.19 -19.24
C GLN A 93 -7.79 -4.95 -19.72
N LEU A 94 -7.26 -3.74 -19.55
CA LEU A 94 -5.86 -3.42 -19.87
C LEU A 94 -4.87 -4.23 -19.02
N VAL A 95 -5.07 -4.25 -17.70
CA VAL A 95 -4.23 -4.97 -16.73
C VAL A 95 -4.21 -6.47 -17.05
N GLU A 96 -5.37 -7.07 -17.30
CA GLU A 96 -5.51 -8.48 -17.69
C GLU A 96 -4.86 -8.78 -19.04
N THR A 97 -5.02 -7.88 -20.03
CA THR A 97 -4.40 -8.01 -21.36
C THR A 97 -2.88 -7.98 -21.27
N MET A 98 -2.35 -7.23 -20.30
CA MET A 98 -0.92 -7.21 -19.98
C MET A 98 -0.47 -8.42 -19.15
N GLY A 99 -1.34 -9.39 -18.87
CA GLY A 99 -1.01 -10.61 -18.12
C GLY A 99 -0.77 -10.36 -16.63
N ILE A 100 -1.27 -9.25 -16.09
CA ILE A 100 -1.08 -8.88 -14.69
C ILE A 100 -2.24 -9.46 -13.88
N PRO A 101 -2.00 -10.30 -12.85
CA PRO A 101 -3.06 -10.80 -11.99
C PRO A 101 -3.69 -9.68 -11.16
N ILE A 102 -5.01 -9.73 -11.06
CA ILE A 102 -5.83 -8.84 -10.24
C ILE A 102 -6.22 -9.55 -8.95
N TYR A 103 -6.04 -8.87 -7.81
CA TYR A 103 -6.51 -9.30 -6.50
C TYR A 103 -7.49 -8.29 -5.94
N GLU A 104 -8.68 -8.74 -5.57
CA GLU A 104 -9.75 -7.91 -5.04
C GLU A 104 -10.63 -8.76 -4.12
N LYS A 105 -11.28 -8.13 -3.13
CA LYS A 105 -12.11 -8.85 -2.17
C LYS A 105 -13.26 -7.99 -1.68
N ASP A 106 -14.46 -8.57 -1.66
CA ASP A 106 -15.67 -7.94 -1.13
C ASP A 106 -15.55 -7.71 0.39
N GLY A 107 -16.02 -6.55 0.86
CA GLY A 107 -15.92 -6.17 2.28
C GLY A 107 -14.59 -5.54 2.69
N PHE A 108 -13.61 -5.46 1.78
CA PHE A 108 -12.28 -4.92 2.03
C PHE A 108 -11.86 -3.93 0.95
N GLU A 109 -10.92 -3.05 1.29
CA GLU A 109 -10.36 -2.09 0.36
C GLU A 109 -9.07 -2.62 -0.30
N ALA A 110 -8.65 -2.00 -1.39
CA ALA A 110 -7.48 -2.40 -2.17
C ALA A 110 -6.18 -2.36 -1.35
N ASP A 111 -6.09 -1.43 -0.40
CA ASP A 111 -5.01 -1.28 0.57
C ASP A 111 -4.96 -2.43 1.59
N ASP A 112 -6.10 -2.95 2.06
CA ASP A 112 -6.20 -4.16 2.89
C ASP A 112 -5.70 -5.41 2.12
N VAL A 113 -6.04 -5.51 0.84
CA VAL A 113 -5.53 -6.57 -0.04
C VAL A 113 -4.01 -6.45 -0.19
N ILE A 114 -3.48 -5.24 -0.42
CA ILE A 114 -2.03 -4.98 -0.49
C ILE A 114 -1.35 -5.35 0.83
N GLY A 115 -1.90 -4.90 1.97
CA GLY A 115 -1.38 -5.20 3.30
C GLY A 115 -1.29 -6.70 3.57
N THR A 116 -2.31 -7.44 3.15
CA THR A 116 -2.35 -8.90 3.25
C THR A 116 -1.29 -9.58 2.37
N ILE A 117 -1.12 -9.16 1.11
CA ILE A 117 -0.08 -9.70 0.23
C ILE A 117 1.32 -9.47 0.83
N VAL A 118 1.57 -8.26 1.34
CA VAL A 118 2.82 -7.94 2.04
C VAL A 118 3.02 -8.88 3.22
N GLU A 119 2.01 -9.06 4.07
CA GLU A 119 2.08 -9.92 5.26
C GLU A 119 2.32 -11.40 4.92
N ILE A 120 1.65 -11.94 3.89
CA ILE A 120 1.86 -13.30 3.39
C ILE A 120 3.32 -13.51 3.00
N ILE A 121 3.90 -12.56 2.27
CA ILE A 121 5.31 -12.61 1.85
C ILE A 121 6.24 -12.54 3.06
N GLN A 122 6.00 -11.63 4.00
CA GLN A 122 6.84 -11.49 5.20
C GLN A 122 6.81 -12.74 6.08
N LYS A 123 5.62 -13.30 6.34
CA LYS A 123 5.46 -14.56 7.08
C LYS A 123 6.19 -15.72 6.38
N SER A 124 6.17 -15.76 5.06
CA SER A 124 6.89 -16.77 4.27
C SER A 124 8.41 -16.65 4.43
N LYS A 125 8.97 -15.43 4.41
CA LYS A 125 10.40 -15.19 4.71
C LYS A 125 10.79 -15.67 6.11
N ILE A 126 9.99 -15.34 7.14
CA ILE A 126 10.28 -15.70 8.53
C ILE A 126 10.25 -17.22 8.73
N LYS A 127 9.25 -17.92 8.18
CA LYS A 127 9.18 -19.40 8.20
C LYS A 127 10.44 -20.01 7.60
N ASN A 128 10.89 -19.47 6.47
CA ASN A 128 12.08 -19.93 5.75
C ASN A 128 13.39 -19.69 6.52
N GLN A 129 13.56 -18.52 7.14
CA GLN A 129 14.73 -18.23 7.98
C GLN A 129 14.79 -19.16 9.20
N LYS A 130 13.66 -19.39 9.88
CA LYS A 130 13.59 -20.34 11.02
C LYS A 130 13.90 -21.78 10.60
N TYR A 131 13.47 -22.21 9.41
CA TYR A 131 13.83 -23.52 8.86
C TYR A 131 15.34 -23.63 8.63
N ASN A 132 15.94 -22.68 7.92
CA ASN A 132 17.38 -22.69 7.63
C ASN A 132 18.26 -22.66 8.89
N SER A 133 17.86 -21.92 9.93
CA SER A 133 18.56 -21.91 11.22
C SER A 133 18.42 -23.24 11.98
N LYS A 134 17.25 -23.91 11.90
CA LYS A 134 17.05 -25.24 12.49
C LYS A 134 17.82 -26.34 11.76
N VAL A 135 17.88 -26.29 10.43
CA VAL A 135 18.64 -27.25 9.60
C VAL A 135 20.14 -27.10 9.85
N LYS A 136 20.66 -25.87 9.98
CA LYS A 136 22.08 -25.64 10.33
C LYS A 136 22.43 -26.12 11.75
N ASN A 137 21.48 -26.11 12.68
CA ASN A 137 21.68 -26.59 14.06
C ASN A 137 21.40 -28.09 14.25
N LYS A 138 20.71 -28.77 13.33
CA LYS A 138 20.56 -30.22 13.32
C LYS A 138 21.59 -30.87 12.39
N LYS A 139 22.82 -31.06 12.90
CA LYS A 139 23.62 -32.22 12.48
C LYS A 139 22.85 -33.46 12.95
N PHE A 140 22.39 -34.29 12.01
CA PHE A 140 21.55 -35.48 12.20
C PHE A 140 20.09 -35.22 12.58
N ILE A 141 19.17 -35.57 11.67
CA ILE A 141 18.13 -36.59 11.85
C ILE A 141 17.54 -36.91 10.47
N SER A 142 17.41 -38.21 10.22
CA SER A 142 16.86 -38.89 9.05
C SER A 142 15.35 -38.70 8.85
N SER A 143 14.97 -38.83 7.57
CA SER A 143 13.68 -39.30 7.03
C SER A 143 12.38 -38.58 7.38
N GLU A 144 11.72 -38.10 6.33
CA GLU A 144 10.28 -37.81 6.21
C GLU A 144 9.76 -36.53 6.89
N THR A 145 10.27 -35.39 6.44
CA THR A 145 9.43 -34.20 6.27
C THR A 145 9.58 -33.75 4.83
N LYS A 146 8.46 -33.62 4.08
CA LYS A 146 8.48 -33.07 2.71
C LYS A 146 9.35 -31.82 2.70
N GLU A 147 10.51 -31.90 2.04
CA GLU A 147 11.40 -30.75 1.92
C GLU A 147 10.64 -29.63 1.21
N PRO A 148 10.46 -28.45 1.84
CA PRO A 148 9.94 -27.30 1.12
C PRO A 148 10.93 -26.98 -0.01
N ASN A 149 10.41 -26.84 -1.24
CA ASN A 149 11.22 -26.64 -2.45
C ASN A 149 12.19 -25.46 -2.24
N THR A 150 13.49 -25.76 -2.23
CA THR A 150 14.58 -24.81 -1.94
C THR A 150 14.54 -23.57 -2.85
N LEU A 151 14.04 -23.72 -4.08
CA LEU A 151 13.85 -22.63 -5.05
C LEU A 151 12.77 -21.62 -4.63
N ALA A 152 11.66 -22.08 -4.06
CA ALA A 152 10.61 -21.19 -3.54
C ALA A 152 11.11 -20.42 -2.31
N ILE A 153 11.99 -21.03 -1.52
CA ILE A 153 12.56 -20.43 -0.30
C ILE A 153 13.48 -19.24 -0.60
N GLU A 154 14.35 -19.36 -1.60
CA GLU A 154 15.29 -18.29 -1.99
C GLU A 154 14.58 -17.10 -2.66
N GLN A 155 13.49 -17.36 -3.39
CA GLN A 155 12.74 -16.32 -4.11
C GLN A 155 12.19 -15.23 -3.17
N PHE A 156 11.65 -15.58 -2.01
CA PHE A 156 11.10 -14.61 -1.07
C PHE A 156 12.18 -13.83 -0.32
N ASN A 157 13.30 -14.45 0.06
CA ASN A 157 14.30 -13.81 0.91
C ASN A 157 14.96 -12.58 0.26
N ASN A 158 15.11 -12.57 -1.07
CA ASN A 158 15.70 -11.46 -1.85
C ASN A 158 14.68 -10.58 -2.58
N LEU A 159 13.42 -10.59 -2.12
CA LEU A 159 12.32 -9.82 -2.71
C LEU A 159 12.15 -8.45 -2.04
N THR A 160 12.29 -7.37 -2.81
CA THR A 160 11.87 -6.02 -2.45
C THR A 160 10.47 -5.77 -3.00
N ILE A 161 9.57 -5.25 -2.17
CA ILE A 161 8.20 -4.91 -2.56
C ILE A 161 8.12 -3.40 -2.80
N TYR A 162 7.54 -3.01 -3.91
CA TYR A 162 7.20 -1.63 -4.23
C TYR A 162 5.69 -1.52 -4.37
N ILE A 163 5.06 -0.74 -3.50
CA ILE A 163 3.63 -0.42 -3.61
C ILE A 163 3.50 0.88 -4.40
N VAL A 164 2.79 0.85 -5.51
CA VAL A 164 2.53 2.05 -6.34
C VAL A 164 1.20 2.61 -5.91
N SER A 165 1.24 3.68 -5.10
CA SER A 165 0.05 4.42 -4.68
C SER A 165 0.38 5.89 -4.49
N GLY A 166 -0.64 6.73 -4.59
CA GLY A 166 -0.57 8.14 -4.16
C GLY A 166 -1.09 8.35 -2.74
N ASP A 167 -1.68 7.32 -2.14
CA ASP A 167 -2.24 7.38 -0.80
C ASP A 167 -1.14 7.26 0.26
N LYS A 168 -1.21 8.10 1.29
CA LYS A 168 -0.27 8.09 2.40
C LYS A 168 -0.59 7.00 3.42
N ASP A 169 -1.78 6.42 3.37
CA ASP A 169 -2.21 5.37 4.29
C ASP A 169 -1.36 4.12 4.14
N ILE A 170 -0.93 3.87 2.90
CA ILE A 170 0.02 2.82 2.53
C ILE A 170 1.37 2.98 3.24
N PHE A 171 1.73 4.17 3.74
CA PHE A 171 2.99 4.35 4.45
C PHE A 171 3.09 3.48 5.70
N GLN A 172 1.96 3.08 6.31
CA GLN A 172 1.95 2.13 7.44
C GLN A 172 2.48 0.73 7.08
N LEU A 173 2.59 0.40 5.79
CA LEU A 173 3.14 -0.87 5.30
C LEU A 173 4.66 -0.82 5.04
N ILE A 174 5.26 0.38 5.06
CA ILE A 174 6.70 0.55 4.82
C ILE A 174 7.51 -0.16 5.91
N ASN A 175 8.48 -0.96 5.49
CA ASN A 175 9.48 -1.58 6.33
C ASN A 175 10.73 -1.88 5.49
N GLY A 176 11.77 -2.48 6.08
CA GLY A 176 13.09 -2.62 5.45
C GLY A 176 13.10 -3.10 3.98
N ASN A 177 12.16 -3.97 3.56
CA ASN A 177 12.05 -4.43 2.17
C ASN A 177 10.74 -4.03 1.47
N VAL A 178 9.90 -3.19 2.09
CA VAL A 178 8.67 -2.66 1.51
C VAL A 178 8.81 -1.16 1.35
N LYS A 179 8.72 -0.69 0.12
CA LYS A 179 8.83 0.73 -0.25
C LYS A 179 7.57 1.17 -0.97
N VAL A 180 7.28 2.46 -0.94
CA VAL A 180 6.16 3.05 -1.71
C VAL A 180 6.73 3.84 -2.87
N TYR A 181 6.34 3.49 -4.08
CA TYR A 181 6.57 4.31 -5.26
C TYR A 181 5.45 5.35 -5.34
N ASN A 182 5.70 6.49 -4.70
CA ASN A 182 4.71 7.56 -4.55
C ASN A 182 4.66 8.44 -5.80
N LEU A 183 3.44 8.69 -6.27
CA LEU A 183 3.15 9.60 -7.36
C LEU A 183 2.90 11.00 -6.75
N LYS A 184 3.86 11.94 -6.82
CA LYS A 184 3.74 13.26 -6.14
C LYS A 184 2.73 14.17 -6.81
N LYS A 185 3.09 14.84 -7.92
CA LYS A 185 2.21 15.72 -8.70
C LYS A 185 2.27 15.37 -10.19
N GLY A 186 1.11 15.24 -10.83
CA GLY A 186 0.99 14.77 -12.21
C GLY A 186 1.44 13.32 -12.38
N LEU A 187 1.77 12.94 -13.63
CA LEU A 187 2.21 11.58 -14.00
C LEU A 187 3.73 11.40 -14.03
N SER A 188 4.51 12.47 -13.91
CA SER A 188 5.97 12.45 -14.14
C SER A 188 6.82 12.50 -12.87
N GLN A 189 6.36 13.20 -11.82
CA GLN A 189 7.11 13.31 -10.58
C GLN A 189 6.81 12.14 -9.65
N THR A 190 7.83 11.35 -9.40
CA THR A 190 7.74 10.11 -8.62
C THR A 190 8.86 10.07 -7.59
N GLN A 191 8.58 9.50 -6.43
CA GLN A 191 9.55 9.34 -5.35
C GLN A 191 9.40 7.95 -4.75
N ILE A 192 10.52 7.27 -4.52
CA ILE A 192 10.53 6.07 -3.70
C ILE A 192 10.59 6.52 -2.24
N VAL A 193 9.57 6.16 -1.47
CA VAL A 193 9.44 6.45 -0.04
C VAL A 193 9.76 5.16 0.72
N ASP A 194 10.75 5.23 1.60
CA ASP A 194 11.09 4.20 2.57
C ASP A 194 11.21 4.82 3.97
N THR A 195 11.62 4.03 4.97
CA THR A 195 11.70 4.47 6.37
C THR A 195 12.57 5.72 6.54
N GLU A 196 13.65 5.85 5.77
CA GLU A 196 14.53 7.02 5.85
C GLU A 196 13.82 8.28 5.32
N VAL A 197 13.12 8.18 4.19
CA VAL A 197 12.31 9.29 3.66
C VAL A 197 11.20 9.68 4.63
N ILE A 198 10.53 8.70 5.23
CA ILE A 198 9.47 8.95 6.23
C ILE A 198 10.02 9.71 7.44
N GLN A 199 11.15 9.25 8.00
CA GLN A 199 11.79 9.93 9.12
C GLN A 199 12.24 11.35 8.77
N ASN A 200 12.83 11.56 7.59
CA ASN A 200 13.37 12.84 7.18
C ASN A 200 12.28 13.87 6.80
N GLU A 201 11.22 13.45 6.10
CA GLU A 201 10.17 14.36 5.64
C GLU A 201 9.04 14.56 6.66
N TYR A 202 8.75 13.56 7.50
CA TYR A 202 7.60 13.57 8.41
C TYR A 202 7.99 13.55 9.89
N ASN A 203 9.24 13.21 10.22
CA ASN A 203 9.70 13.04 11.60
C ASN A 203 8.83 12.03 12.39
N LEU A 204 8.45 10.95 11.70
CA LEU A 204 7.60 9.87 12.17
C LEU A 204 8.20 8.52 11.71
N GLN A 205 7.69 7.43 12.25
CA GLN A 205 7.87 6.07 11.75
C GLN A 205 6.63 5.60 10.96
N PRO A 206 6.75 4.56 10.12
CA PRO A 206 5.61 3.98 9.40
C PRO A 206 4.41 3.64 10.28
N SER A 207 4.61 3.04 11.45
CA SER A 207 3.55 2.70 12.41
C SER A 207 2.78 3.91 12.91
N ASP A 208 3.44 5.06 13.00
CA ASP A 208 2.91 6.25 13.65
C ASP A 208 1.77 6.90 12.84
N PHE A 209 1.66 6.58 11.54
CA PHE A 209 0.59 7.11 10.69
C PHE A 209 -0.80 6.66 11.15
N ILE A 210 -0.89 5.47 11.76
CA ILE A 210 -2.14 4.95 12.33
C ILE A 210 -2.55 5.81 13.52
N ASP A 211 -1.65 6.00 14.47
CA ASP A 211 -1.92 6.78 15.68
C ASP A 211 -2.07 8.28 15.40
N LEU A 212 -1.40 8.77 14.35
CA LEU A 212 -1.58 10.14 13.87
C LEU A 212 -3.03 10.35 13.43
N LYS A 213 -3.60 9.42 12.65
CA LYS A 213 -5.02 9.47 12.25
C LYS A 213 -5.96 9.22 13.43
N ALA A 214 -5.58 8.32 14.34
CA ALA A 214 -6.37 8.06 15.54
C ALA A 214 -6.58 9.33 16.39
N LEU A 215 -5.54 10.16 16.49
CA LEU A 215 -5.55 11.38 17.28
C LEU A 215 -6.04 12.60 16.50
N ALA A 216 -5.57 12.80 15.27
CA ALA A 216 -5.85 14.00 14.48
C ALA A 216 -7.09 13.89 13.59
N GLY A 217 -7.56 12.68 13.33
CA GLY A 217 -8.58 12.39 12.33
C GLY A 217 -8.06 12.48 10.90
N ASP A 218 -8.94 12.17 9.97
CA ASP A 218 -8.73 12.33 8.53
C ASP A 218 -10.02 12.83 7.87
N PRO A 219 -10.10 14.13 7.54
CA PRO A 219 -11.27 14.70 6.88
C PRO A 219 -11.60 14.06 5.53
N SER A 220 -10.61 13.50 4.82
CA SER A 220 -10.81 12.93 3.48
C SER A 220 -11.58 11.60 3.50
N ASP A 221 -11.48 10.89 4.63
CA ASP A 221 -12.18 9.64 4.93
C ASP A 221 -13.27 9.79 5.98
N ASN A 222 -13.49 11.02 6.43
CA ASN A 222 -14.35 11.31 7.57
C ASN A 222 -13.95 10.53 8.85
N ILE A 223 -12.66 10.26 9.04
CA ILE A 223 -12.16 9.68 10.28
C ILE A 223 -12.15 10.79 11.34
N PRO A 224 -12.83 10.61 12.48
CA PRO A 224 -13.16 11.74 13.35
C PRO A 224 -12.00 12.20 14.24
N GLY A 225 -11.09 11.30 14.64
CA GLY A 225 -9.95 11.61 15.52
C GLY A 225 -10.38 12.06 16.91
N VAL A 226 -9.53 12.79 17.64
CA VAL A 226 -9.88 13.46 18.88
C VAL A 226 -10.17 14.94 18.61
N PRO A 227 -11.41 15.42 18.79
CA PRO A 227 -11.77 16.80 18.48
C PRO A 227 -10.90 17.81 19.23
N GLY A 228 -10.25 18.71 18.48
CA GLY A 228 -9.33 19.71 19.05
C GLY A 228 -7.88 19.26 19.22
N ILE A 229 -7.55 18.02 18.86
CA ILE A 229 -6.17 17.57 18.64
C ILE A 229 -5.92 17.53 17.13
N GLY A 230 -5.06 18.43 16.65
CA GLY A 230 -4.65 18.43 15.24
C GLY A 230 -3.35 17.67 15.00
N PRO A 231 -2.89 17.54 13.73
CA PRO A 231 -1.70 16.76 13.37
C PRO A 231 -0.45 17.11 14.17
N LYS A 232 -0.21 18.40 14.44
CA LYS A 232 0.94 18.85 15.23
C LYS A 232 0.91 18.29 16.66
N THR A 233 -0.21 18.44 17.35
CA THR A 233 -0.37 17.94 18.72
C THR A 233 -0.32 16.42 18.75
N ALA A 234 -0.91 15.75 17.76
CA ALA A 234 -0.85 14.30 17.63
C ALA A 234 0.60 13.81 17.44
N THR A 235 1.38 14.43 16.56
CA THR A 235 2.81 14.12 16.39
C THR A 235 3.60 14.34 17.68
N GLU A 236 3.38 15.44 18.41
CA GLU A 236 4.02 15.69 19.70
C GLU A 236 3.69 14.61 20.75
N LEU A 237 2.45 14.10 20.75
CA LEU A 237 2.02 13.02 21.64
C LEU A 237 2.70 11.69 21.27
N ILE A 238 2.70 11.34 19.98
CA ILE A 238 3.31 10.09 19.48
C ILE A 238 4.81 10.10 19.76
N GLN A 239 5.52 11.20 19.48
CA GLN A 239 6.96 11.29 19.75
C GLN A 239 7.30 11.14 21.24
N ARG A 240 6.38 11.51 22.13
CA ARG A 240 6.59 11.43 23.58
C ARG A 240 6.23 10.06 24.15
N PHE A 241 5.16 9.47 23.67
CA PHE A 241 4.56 8.27 24.26
C PHE A 241 4.64 7.03 23.38
N ASP A 242 5.16 7.16 22.17
CA ASP A 242 5.34 6.11 21.15
C ASP A 242 4.03 5.60 20.52
N THR A 243 3.02 5.19 21.30
CA THR A 243 1.74 4.71 20.74
C THR A 243 0.51 5.29 21.43
N LEU A 244 -0.64 5.21 20.77
CA LEU A 244 -1.94 5.58 21.34
C LEU A 244 -2.20 4.85 22.65
N GLU A 245 -1.96 3.54 22.71
CA GLU A 245 -2.14 2.72 23.91
C GLU A 245 -1.27 3.24 25.05
N LYS A 246 0.00 3.54 24.78
CA LYS A 246 0.94 4.06 25.79
C LYS A 246 0.50 5.43 26.32
N ILE A 247 -0.12 6.29 25.51
CA ILE A 247 -0.70 7.55 26.01
C ILE A 247 -1.76 7.23 27.09
N TYR A 248 -2.69 6.34 26.78
CA TYR A 248 -3.76 5.98 27.72
C TYR A 248 -3.28 5.15 28.90
N GLU A 249 -2.29 4.27 28.74
CA GLU A 249 -1.61 3.54 29.83
C GLU A 249 -0.98 4.51 30.84
N ASN A 250 -0.34 5.58 30.36
CA ASN A 250 0.26 6.58 31.25
C ASN A 250 -0.81 7.41 31.98
N ILE A 251 -1.89 7.81 31.30
CA ILE A 251 -3.03 8.52 31.92
C ILE A 251 -3.68 7.66 33.01
N THR A 252 -4.02 6.42 32.67
CA THR A 252 -4.66 5.46 33.59
C THR A 252 -3.84 5.14 34.81
N LYS A 253 -2.52 4.95 34.63
CA LYS A 253 -1.59 4.73 35.73
C LYS A 253 -1.59 5.89 36.72
N LEU A 254 -1.66 7.13 36.24
CA LEU A 254 -1.69 8.32 37.11
C LEU A 254 -3.06 8.52 37.76
N LEU A 255 -4.14 8.08 37.10
CA LEU A 255 -5.50 8.09 37.65
C LEU A 255 -5.80 6.90 38.56
N ASN A 256 -4.90 5.92 38.65
CA ASN A 256 -5.11 4.63 39.33
C ASN A 256 -6.39 3.91 38.89
N CYS A 257 -6.69 3.92 37.58
CA CYS A 257 -7.82 3.19 37.01
C CYS A 257 -7.38 2.33 35.82
N PRO A 258 -8.04 1.19 35.52
CA PRO A 258 -7.86 0.44 34.27
C PRO A 258 -8.17 1.24 33.00
N ILE A 259 -7.54 0.89 31.87
CA ILE A 259 -7.87 1.44 30.54
C ILE A 259 -9.33 1.20 30.17
N ALA A 260 -9.87 0.01 30.45
CA ALA A 260 -11.27 -0.29 30.19
C ALA A 260 -12.22 0.68 30.91
N ASP A 261 -11.82 1.15 32.10
CA ASP A 261 -12.66 2.03 32.91
C ASP A 261 -12.68 3.45 32.36
N LEU A 262 -11.64 3.92 31.65
CA LEU A 262 -11.68 5.22 30.97
C LEU A 262 -12.83 5.35 29.95
N ASN A 263 -13.36 4.25 29.41
CA ASN A 263 -14.54 4.31 28.54
C ASN A 263 -15.81 4.69 29.30
N ASN A 264 -15.88 4.33 30.59
CA ASN A 264 -17.03 4.58 31.47
C ASN A 264 -16.82 5.78 32.40
N LEU A 265 -15.60 6.29 32.49
CA LEU A 265 -15.23 7.44 33.31
C LEU A 265 -15.34 8.71 32.47
N THR A 266 -16.48 9.39 32.54
CA THR A 266 -16.58 10.77 32.04
C THR A 266 -15.70 11.68 32.89
N ILE A 267 -15.07 12.70 32.29
CA ILE A 267 -14.22 13.65 33.02
C ILE A 267 -14.90 14.30 34.21
N GLN A 268 -16.23 14.34 34.20
CA GLN A 268 -17.05 14.79 35.32
C GLN A 268 -16.78 14.03 36.64
N GLN A 269 -16.17 12.86 36.59
CA GLN A 269 -15.78 12.07 37.76
C GLN A 269 -14.38 12.41 38.30
N PHE A 270 -13.58 13.16 37.54
CA PHE A 270 -12.27 13.66 37.99
C PHE A 270 -12.37 15.15 38.30
N ASN A 271 -11.93 15.54 39.50
CA ASN A 271 -11.83 16.96 39.81
C ASN A 271 -10.72 17.63 38.97
N ASN A 272 -10.80 18.96 38.81
CA ASN A 272 -9.81 19.71 38.03
C ASN A 272 -8.38 19.55 38.58
N GLU A 273 -8.23 19.36 39.89
CA GLU A 273 -6.92 19.17 40.54
C GLU A 273 -6.22 17.89 40.06
N THR A 274 -6.94 16.77 39.96
CA THR A 274 -6.41 15.51 39.42
C THR A 274 -5.95 15.68 37.98
N ILE A 275 -6.72 16.38 37.14
CA ILE A 275 -6.34 16.62 35.74
C ILE A 275 -5.07 17.49 35.65
N GLU A 276 -4.94 18.50 36.50
CA GLU A 276 -3.73 19.34 36.58
C GLU A 276 -2.49 18.52 36.98
N VAL A 277 -2.63 17.62 37.96
CA VAL A 277 -1.54 16.71 38.36
C VAL A 277 -1.14 15.79 37.22
N VAL A 278 -2.10 15.10 36.58
CA VAL A 278 -1.82 14.22 35.44
C VAL A 278 -1.16 14.99 34.30
N ALA A 279 -1.69 16.17 33.96
CA ALA A 279 -1.13 17.01 32.90
C ALA A 279 0.32 17.41 33.20
N LYS A 280 0.61 17.80 34.45
CA LYS A 280 1.96 18.16 34.88
C LYS A 280 2.92 16.97 34.79
N GLU A 281 2.54 15.80 35.29
CA GLU A 281 3.38 14.59 35.25
C GLU A 281 3.66 14.11 33.82
N LEU A 282 2.68 14.27 32.92
CA LEU A 282 2.83 13.93 31.48
C LEU A 282 3.48 15.04 30.65
N GLY A 283 3.72 16.22 31.25
CA GLY A 283 4.19 17.42 30.56
C GLY A 283 3.20 17.95 29.50
N LEU A 284 1.91 17.66 29.64
CA LEU A 284 0.85 18.05 28.72
C LEU A 284 0.08 19.26 29.24
N LYS A 285 -0.68 19.89 28.36
CA LYS A 285 -1.66 20.91 28.79
C LYS A 285 -2.88 20.21 29.40
N PRO A 286 -3.47 20.72 30.49
CA PRO A 286 -4.68 20.15 31.10
C PRO A 286 -5.81 19.96 30.09
N ARG A 287 -5.99 20.91 29.17
CA ARG A 287 -6.94 20.80 28.06
C ARG A 287 -6.70 19.56 27.19
N VAL A 288 -5.46 19.20 26.90
CA VAL A 288 -5.14 18.04 26.04
C VAL A 288 -5.47 16.75 26.76
N VAL A 289 -5.08 16.61 28.03
CA VAL A 289 -5.48 15.46 28.87
C VAL A 289 -7.00 15.34 28.91
N LYS A 290 -7.70 16.48 29.05
CA LYS A 290 -9.14 16.53 29.02
C LYS A 290 -9.69 15.97 27.70
N LEU A 291 -9.24 16.47 26.56
CA LEU A 291 -9.72 15.99 25.26
C LEU A 291 -9.46 14.49 25.05
N LEU A 292 -8.30 13.98 25.48
CA LEU A 292 -7.97 12.56 25.37
C LEU A 292 -8.92 11.69 26.20
N ILE A 293 -9.18 12.04 27.46
CA ILE A 293 -10.08 11.27 28.32
C ILE A 293 -11.52 11.31 27.76
N ASP A 294 -12.03 12.50 27.42
CA ASP A 294 -13.41 12.68 26.93
C ASP A 294 -13.68 11.95 25.61
N ASN A 295 -12.65 11.69 24.79
CA ASN A 295 -12.79 11.16 23.44
C ASN A 295 -11.98 9.87 23.22
N LYS A 296 -11.74 9.10 24.29
CA LYS A 296 -10.97 7.85 24.20
C LYS A 296 -11.56 6.89 23.18
N GLU A 297 -12.85 6.59 23.27
CA GLU A 297 -13.51 5.64 22.37
C GLU A 297 -13.41 6.08 20.92
N GLN A 298 -13.56 7.38 20.66
CA GLN A 298 -13.43 7.96 19.33
C GLN A 298 -12.01 7.86 18.77
N ALA A 299 -10.99 8.00 19.63
CA ALA A 299 -9.58 7.82 19.23
C ALA A 299 -9.31 6.36 18.81
N PHE A 300 -9.75 5.39 19.61
CA PHE A 300 -9.57 3.97 19.29
C PHE A 300 -10.43 3.51 18.10
N LEU A 301 -11.64 4.05 17.94
CA LEU A 301 -12.44 3.88 16.72
C LEU A 301 -11.68 4.38 15.49
N SER A 302 -11.12 5.60 15.58
CA SER A 302 -10.35 6.20 14.49
C SER A 302 -9.10 5.39 14.18
N GLN A 303 -8.41 4.85 15.19
CA GLN A 303 -7.28 3.93 15.03
C GLN A 303 -7.70 2.67 14.26
N HIS A 304 -8.83 2.06 14.63
CA HIS A 304 -9.36 0.89 13.95
C HIS A 304 -9.71 1.18 12.49
N LEU A 305 -10.38 2.29 12.20
CA LEU A 305 -10.73 2.71 10.84
C LEU A 305 -9.49 3.01 9.98
N ALA A 306 -8.46 3.62 10.56
CA ALA A 306 -7.22 3.97 9.85
C ALA A 306 -6.26 2.78 9.61
N THR A 307 -6.47 1.67 10.32
CA THR A 307 -5.59 0.50 10.23
C THR A 307 -5.89 -0.30 8.96
N ILE A 308 -4.85 -0.59 8.19
CA ILE A 308 -4.92 -1.54 7.06
C ILE A 308 -4.94 -2.97 7.61
N HIS A 309 -5.99 -3.72 7.25
CA HIS A 309 -6.12 -5.13 7.59
C HIS A 309 -5.15 -5.99 6.77
N LYS A 310 -4.59 -7.04 7.39
CA LYS A 310 -3.49 -7.86 6.81
C LYS A 310 -3.83 -9.35 6.72
N ASP A 311 -5.10 -9.67 6.88
CA ASP A 311 -5.67 -11.01 6.98
C ASP A 311 -6.89 -11.19 6.06
N VAL A 312 -6.94 -10.42 4.96
CA VAL A 312 -7.98 -10.55 3.94
C VAL A 312 -7.95 -11.97 3.35
N PRO A 313 -9.09 -12.67 3.20
CA PRO A 313 -9.12 -14.05 2.72
C PRO A 313 -8.93 -14.13 1.20
N ILE A 314 -7.69 -13.96 0.75
CA ILE A 314 -7.24 -14.07 -0.65
C ILE A 314 -6.29 -15.25 -0.85
N ASP A 315 -6.34 -15.86 -2.03
CA ASP A 315 -5.38 -16.89 -2.47
C ASP A 315 -4.25 -16.25 -3.30
N PHE A 316 -3.28 -15.65 -2.61
CA PHE A 316 -2.14 -15.00 -3.25
C PHE A 316 -1.07 -16.00 -3.70
N ASP A 317 -0.67 -15.90 -4.97
CA ASP A 317 0.38 -16.71 -5.57
C ASP A 317 1.42 -15.83 -6.29
N LEU A 318 2.65 -15.83 -5.78
CA LEU A 318 3.75 -15.05 -6.36
C LEU A 318 4.16 -15.54 -7.75
N ASP A 319 4.05 -16.85 -8.04
CA ASP A 319 4.44 -17.39 -9.35
C ASP A 319 3.51 -16.91 -10.46
N LYS A 320 2.21 -16.73 -10.17
CA LYS A 320 1.24 -16.12 -11.08
C LYS A 320 1.53 -14.64 -11.36
N CYS A 321 2.32 -14.00 -10.50
CA CYS A 321 2.68 -12.58 -10.64
C CYS A 321 3.91 -12.36 -11.52
N LYS A 322 4.55 -13.39 -12.08
CA LYS A 322 5.75 -13.21 -12.93
C LYS A 322 5.47 -12.29 -14.11
N TRP A 323 6.19 -11.18 -14.16
CA TRP A 323 6.05 -10.17 -15.21
C TRP A 323 6.85 -10.54 -16.46
N GLY A 324 6.31 -10.19 -17.63
CA GLY A 324 7.03 -10.22 -18.92
C GLY A 324 6.38 -11.10 -19.98
N MET A 325 5.39 -11.94 -19.62
CA MET A 325 4.64 -12.75 -20.57
C MET A 325 3.25 -12.16 -20.80
N TYR A 326 3.04 -11.54 -21.96
CA TYR A 326 1.73 -11.03 -22.38
C TYR A 326 1.55 -11.08 -23.89
N ASP A 327 0.30 -11.11 -24.35
CA ASP A 327 -0.03 -11.16 -25.77
C ASP A 327 0.07 -9.76 -26.40
N LYS A 328 1.19 -9.51 -27.10
CA LYS A 328 1.47 -8.23 -27.77
C LYS A 328 0.42 -7.88 -28.83
N SER A 329 -0.18 -8.87 -29.48
CA SER A 329 -1.20 -8.66 -30.51
C SER A 329 -2.49 -8.19 -29.85
N LYS A 330 -2.92 -8.85 -28.76
CA LYS A 330 -4.11 -8.41 -27.99
C LYS A 330 -3.91 -7.03 -27.39
N LEU A 331 -2.73 -6.73 -26.84
CA LEU A 331 -2.44 -5.40 -26.30
C LEU A 331 -2.48 -4.32 -27.39
N SER A 332 -1.91 -4.59 -28.57
CA SER A 332 -1.96 -3.66 -29.70
C SER A 332 -3.40 -3.42 -30.16
N GLN A 333 -4.20 -4.49 -30.29
CA GLN A 333 -5.62 -4.38 -30.64
C GLN A 333 -6.39 -3.54 -29.63
N LEU A 334 -6.15 -3.74 -28.33
CA LEU A 334 -6.79 -2.95 -27.28
C LEU A 334 -6.39 -1.46 -27.36
N PHE A 335 -5.11 -1.16 -27.61
CA PHE A 335 -4.68 0.22 -27.80
C PHE A 335 -5.26 0.87 -29.05
N GLU A 336 -5.45 0.12 -30.13
CA GLU A 336 -6.15 0.63 -31.31
C GLU A 336 -7.61 0.95 -31.00
N GLU A 337 -8.31 0.05 -30.31
CA GLU A 337 -9.70 0.23 -29.88
C GLU A 337 -9.87 1.48 -29.00
N LEU A 338 -8.96 1.65 -28.02
CA LEU A 338 -8.95 2.79 -27.10
C LEU A 338 -8.41 4.08 -27.72
N GLY A 339 -7.89 4.05 -28.95
CA GLY A 339 -7.32 5.22 -29.64
C GLY A 339 -5.91 5.63 -29.17
N PHE A 340 -5.18 4.75 -28.50
CA PHE A 340 -3.87 5.02 -27.86
C PHE A 340 -2.68 4.88 -28.82
N GLN A 341 -2.75 5.58 -29.96
CA GLN A 341 -1.74 5.49 -31.03
C GLN A 341 -0.32 5.86 -30.56
N SER A 342 -0.20 6.79 -29.60
CA SER A 342 1.08 7.17 -28.98
C SER A 342 1.69 6.02 -28.15
N LEU A 343 0.89 5.32 -27.36
CA LEU A 343 1.34 4.21 -26.52
C LEU A 343 1.68 2.98 -27.36
N LEU A 344 0.90 2.71 -28.39
CA LEU A 344 1.17 1.63 -29.35
C LEU A 344 2.57 1.79 -29.98
N ARG A 345 2.91 3.00 -30.44
CA ARG A 345 4.26 3.28 -30.97
C ARG A 345 5.36 3.09 -29.94
N ARG A 346 5.12 3.50 -28.68
CA ARG A 346 6.10 3.34 -27.59
C ARG A 346 6.37 1.86 -27.27
N PHE A 347 5.33 1.04 -27.20
CA PHE A 347 5.46 -0.40 -26.98
C PHE A 347 6.08 -1.15 -28.16
N ALA A 348 5.75 -0.76 -29.39
CA ALA A 348 6.36 -1.34 -30.58
C ALA A 348 7.87 -1.08 -30.63
N ASN A 349 8.31 0.15 -30.36
CA ASN A 349 9.74 0.51 -30.38
C ASN A 349 10.55 -0.21 -29.30
N ASN A 350 10.01 -0.35 -28.08
CA ASN A 350 10.68 -1.08 -27.00
C ASN A 350 10.89 -2.57 -27.35
N ALA A 351 9.94 -3.20 -28.04
CA ALA A 351 10.08 -4.58 -28.49
C ALA A 351 11.21 -4.75 -29.52
N THR A 352 11.36 -3.81 -30.45
CA THR A 352 12.42 -3.82 -31.47
C THR A 352 13.82 -3.63 -30.85
N GLU A 353 13.93 -2.81 -29.80
CA GLU A 353 15.19 -2.62 -29.08
C GLU A 353 15.58 -3.83 -28.23
N GLU A 354 14.62 -4.51 -27.59
CA GLU A 354 14.88 -5.74 -26.84
C GLU A 354 15.33 -6.88 -27.74
N GLN A 355 14.73 -7.03 -28.92
CA GLN A 355 15.16 -8.01 -29.93
C GLN A 355 16.60 -7.77 -30.37
N LYS A 356 16.96 -6.51 -30.68
CA LYS A 356 18.34 -6.15 -31.02
C LYS A 356 19.34 -6.43 -29.88
N LYS A 357 18.95 -6.20 -28.62
CA LYS A 357 19.79 -6.50 -27.45
C LYS A 357 19.96 -8.00 -27.20
N GLN A 358 18.92 -8.80 -27.46
CA GLN A 358 19.00 -10.27 -27.37
C GLN A 358 19.88 -10.85 -28.48
N GLU A 359 19.74 -10.37 -29.71
CA GLU A 359 20.59 -10.77 -30.84
C GLU A 359 22.06 -10.48 -30.55
N GLN A 360 22.39 -9.26 -30.10
CA GLN A 360 23.74 -8.87 -29.72
C GLN A 360 24.32 -9.70 -28.56
N ARG A 361 23.51 -10.04 -27.54
CA ARG A 361 23.95 -10.93 -26.45
C ARG A 361 24.22 -12.35 -26.92
N SER A 362 23.40 -12.86 -27.84
CA SER A 362 23.57 -14.20 -28.42
C SER A 362 24.81 -14.27 -29.31
N GLU A 363 25.12 -13.21 -30.07
CA GLU A 363 26.34 -13.10 -30.87
C GLU A 363 27.60 -12.98 -30.00
N ALA A 364 27.53 -12.21 -28.92
CA ALA A 364 28.63 -12.10 -27.96
C ALA A 364 28.92 -13.45 -27.26
N GLN A 365 27.88 -14.19 -26.86
CA GLN A 365 28.02 -15.52 -26.28
C GLN A 365 28.62 -16.54 -27.26
N LYS A 366 28.20 -16.51 -28.53
CA LYS A 366 28.78 -17.37 -29.58
C LYS A 366 30.26 -17.06 -29.85
N LYS A 367 30.65 -15.78 -29.83
CA LYS A 367 32.06 -15.38 -29.96
C LYS A 367 32.91 -15.84 -28.78
N ASP A 368 32.40 -15.71 -27.55
CA ASP A 368 33.10 -16.19 -26.35
C ASP A 368 33.26 -17.71 -26.32
N GLU A 369 32.27 -18.48 -26.79
CA GLU A 369 32.39 -19.93 -26.93
C GLU A 369 33.41 -20.33 -28.01
N GLN A 370 33.42 -19.61 -29.14
CA GLN A 370 34.35 -19.86 -30.22
C GLN A 370 35.80 -19.53 -29.84
N LEU A 371 36.01 -18.53 -28.97
CA LEU A 371 37.32 -18.17 -28.44
C LEU A 371 37.84 -19.17 -27.38
N LYS A 372 36.95 -19.90 -26.71
CA LYS A 372 37.30 -20.96 -25.74
C LYS A 372 37.66 -22.31 -26.39
N LEU A 373 37.39 -22.45 -27.69
CA LEU A 373 37.68 -23.65 -28.49
C LEU A 373 39.00 -23.54 -29.29
N LEU A 374 39.64 -22.37 -29.26
CA LEU A 374 41.00 -22.10 -29.75
C LEU A 374 41.96 -22.11 -28.56
#